data_AF-A0A9J7N596-F1
#
_entry.id   AF-A0A9J7N596-F1
#
_cell.length_a   1.000
_cell.length_b   1.000
_cell.length_c   1.000
_cell.angle_alpha   90.00
_cell.angle_beta   90.00
_cell.angle_gamma   90.00
#
_symmetry.space_group_name_H-M   'P 1'
#
loop_
_entity.id
_entity.type
_entity.pdbx_description
1 polymer ?
#
loop_
_entity_poly.entity_id
_entity_poly.type
_entity_poly.pdbx_seq_one_letter_code
_entity_poly.pdbx_strand_id
1 'polypeptide(L)'
;MREQCDKLTSLGLTATCLGLNAVETNDVLAGRFQFIYTSPETILNDHRFRGMLRSEAYKGRVGLIVIDEAHTVVQWGQAGDDAGSDTPFREWFSKLGELRCLLPGTPLLAVTATASKKQRKKIQKLLTMEGLQQRDTIKMLVF
;
A
#
# COMPACT_ATOMS: atom_id res chain seq x y z
N MET A 1 4.82 9.27 -6.02
CA MET A 1 3.42 9.60 -5.65
C MET A 1 2.89 10.81 -6.43
N ARG A 2 3.34 12.06 -6.19
CA ARG A 2 2.79 13.25 -6.89
C ARG A 2 2.87 13.14 -8.42
N GLU A 3 4.03 12.80 -8.96
CA GLU A 3 4.22 12.61 -10.40
C GLU A 3 3.30 11.53 -11.00
N GLN A 4 3.03 10.45 -10.24
CA GLN A 4 2.10 9.40 -10.65
C GLN A 4 0.64 9.89 -10.63
N CYS A 5 0.24 10.64 -9.59
CA CYS A 5 -1.06 11.31 -9.52
C CYS A 5 -1.26 12.26 -10.74
N ASP A 6 -0.25 13.08 -11.04
CA ASP A 6 -0.29 14.04 -12.15
C ASP A 6 -0.36 13.33 -13.50
N LYS A 7 0.41 12.25 -13.67
CA LYS A 7 0.40 11.45 -14.89
C LYS A 7 -0.98 10.83 -15.15
N LEU A 8 -1.62 10.23 -14.15
CA LEU A 8 -2.97 9.67 -14.33
C LEU A 8 -4.00 10.76 -14.64
N THR A 9 -3.90 11.90 -13.97
CA THR A 9 -4.78 13.05 -14.23
C THR A 9 -4.62 13.57 -15.67
N SER A 10 -3.38 13.62 -16.18
CA SER A 10 -3.12 13.98 -17.59
C SER A 10 -3.72 13.01 -18.62
N LEU A 11 -4.03 11.78 -18.20
CA LEU A 11 -4.70 10.76 -19.02
C LEU A 11 -6.23 10.77 -18.84
N GLY A 12 -6.78 11.75 -18.11
CA GLY A 12 -8.21 11.87 -17.84
C GLY A 12 -8.72 10.96 -16.71
N LEU A 13 -7.82 10.32 -15.96
CA LEU A 13 -8.18 9.49 -14.81
C LEU A 13 -8.19 10.32 -13.53
N THR A 14 -9.19 10.11 -12.68
CA THR A 14 -9.31 10.79 -11.40
C THR A 14 -8.37 10.14 -10.38
N ALA A 15 -7.31 10.84 -9.99
CA ALA A 15 -6.33 10.36 -9.02
C ALA A 15 -6.08 11.38 -7.91
N THR A 16 -5.70 10.90 -6.71
CA THR A 16 -5.32 11.78 -5.61
C THR A 16 -4.24 11.19 -4.72
N CYS A 17 -3.55 12.06 -3.99
CA CYS A 17 -2.42 11.76 -3.13
C CYS A 17 -2.76 12.18 -1.68
N LEU A 18 -3.10 11.21 -0.81
CA LEU A 18 -3.43 11.46 0.60
C LEU A 18 -2.22 11.99 1.36
N GLY A 19 -2.46 12.93 2.28
CA GLY A 19 -1.40 13.55 3.10
C GLY A 19 -0.54 14.59 2.37
N LEU A 20 -0.62 14.67 1.04
CA LEU A 20 0.08 15.69 0.24
C LEU A 20 -0.84 16.80 -0.26
N ASN A 21 -2.10 16.45 -0.55
CA ASN A 21 -3.12 17.39 -0.98
C ASN A 21 -4.10 17.65 0.16
N ALA A 22 -4.80 18.79 0.15
CA ALA A 22 -5.91 19.10 1.06
C ALA A 22 -7.17 18.29 0.71
N VAL A 23 -7.01 16.97 0.57
CA VAL A 23 -8.08 16.06 0.17
C VAL A 23 -8.89 15.74 1.40
N GLU A 24 -10.17 16.10 1.34
CA GLU A 24 -11.12 15.67 2.35
C GLU A 24 -11.43 14.18 2.17
N THR A 25 -11.45 13.45 3.28
CA THR A 25 -11.88 12.05 3.29
C THR A 25 -13.28 11.87 2.71
N ASN A 26 -14.13 12.90 2.75
CA ASN A 26 -15.47 12.89 2.18
C ASN A 26 -15.45 12.62 0.67
N ASP A 27 -14.49 13.16 -0.07
CA ASP A 27 -14.40 12.99 -1.53
C ASP A 27 -13.98 11.57 -1.90
N VAL A 28 -13.08 11.01 -1.09
CA VAL A 28 -12.68 9.60 -1.17
C VAL A 28 -13.88 8.70 -0.85
N LEU A 29 -14.58 8.98 0.24
CA LEU A 29 -15.79 8.27 0.65
C LEU A 29 -16.98 8.49 -0.27
N ALA A 30 -16.95 9.50 -1.13
CA ALA A 30 -17.93 9.72 -2.20
C ALA A 30 -17.55 9.00 -3.50
N GLY A 31 -16.36 8.39 -3.57
CA GLY A 31 -15.92 7.63 -4.75
C GLY A 31 -15.48 8.53 -5.92
N ARG A 32 -15.01 9.74 -5.64
CA ARG A 32 -14.59 10.71 -6.67
C ARG A 32 -13.26 10.36 -7.35
N PHE A 33 -12.53 9.38 -6.82
CA PHE A 33 -11.20 8.99 -7.30
C PHE A 33 -11.16 7.51 -7.68
N GLN A 34 -10.51 7.22 -8.80
CA GLN A 34 -10.20 5.87 -9.27
C GLN A 34 -8.88 5.37 -8.68
N PHE A 35 -7.94 6.30 -8.44
CA PHE A 35 -6.63 6.00 -7.88
C PHE A 35 -6.35 6.86 -6.66
N ILE A 36 -5.87 6.23 -5.59
CA ILE A 36 -5.53 6.90 -4.33
C ILE A 36 -4.12 6.47 -3.95
N TYR A 37 -3.17 7.40 -3.99
CA TYR A 37 -1.80 7.21 -3.54
C TYR A 37 -1.65 7.69 -2.11
N THR A 38 -0.88 6.97 -1.31
CA THR A 38 -0.62 7.29 0.09
C THR A 38 0.68 6.65 0.55
N SER A 39 1.29 7.19 1.59
CA SER A 39 2.36 6.49 2.31
C SER A 39 1.78 5.58 3.41
N PRO A 40 2.56 4.59 3.90
CA PRO A 40 2.17 3.78 5.05
C PRO A 40 1.90 4.61 6.30
N GLU A 41 2.71 5.64 6.55
CA GLU A 41 2.55 6.54 7.68
C GLU A 41 1.20 7.29 7.60
N THR A 42 0.87 7.86 6.44
CA THR A 42 -0.39 8.58 6.26
C THR A 42 -1.60 7.66 6.45
N ILE A 43 -1.61 6.46 5.86
CA ILE A 43 -2.81 5.62 5.87
C ILE A 43 -3.01 4.84 7.19
N LEU A 44 -1.92 4.47 7.87
CA LEU A 44 -2.00 3.65 9.09
C LEU A 44 -1.87 4.45 10.39
N ASN A 45 -1.09 5.54 10.41
CA ASN A 45 -0.86 6.35 11.61
C ASN A 45 -1.96 7.40 11.84
N ASP A 46 -2.40 8.08 10.77
CA ASP A 46 -3.43 9.12 10.89
C ASP A 46 -4.81 8.47 11.16
N HIS A 47 -5.37 8.74 12.34
CA HIS A 47 -6.67 8.24 12.78
C HIS A 47 -7.80 8.54 11.79
N ARG A 48 -7.76 9.68 11.09
CA ARG A 48 -8.77 10.06 10.10
C ARG A 48 -8.75 9.08 8.92
N PHE A 49 -7.59 8.81 8.36
CA PHE A 49 -7.46 7.89 7.22
C PHE A 49 -7.66 6.43 7.63
N ARG A 50 -7.18 6.05 8.82
CA ARG A 50 -7.45 4.72 9.38
C ARG A 50 -8.95 4.52 9.65
N GLY A 51 -9.67 5.54 10.10
CA GLY A 51 -11.12 5.54 10.25
C GLY A 51 -11.85 5.40 8.91
N MET A 52 -11.39 6.13 7.89
CA MET A 52 -11.89 6.02 6.51
C MET A 52 -11.79 4.57 5.99
N LEU A 53 -10.63 3.91 6.16
CA LEU A 53 -10.44 2.50 5.78
C LEU A 53 -11.46 1.55 6.45
N ARG A 54 -11.86 1.85 7.70
CA ARG A 54 -12.80 1.03 8.47
C ARG A 54 -14.26 1.24 8.08
N SER A 55 -14.57 2.33 7.37
CA SER A 55 -15.94 2.62 6.96
C SER A 55 -16.44 1.65 5.89
N GLU A 56 -17.71 1.24 5.99
CA GLU A 56 -18.33 0.34 5.01
C GLU A 56 -18.43 0.98 3.62
N ALA A 57 -18.65 2.29 3.57
CA ALA A 57 -18.67 3.07 2.32
C ALA A 57 -17.34 2.97 1.56
N TYR A 58 -16.21 2.95 2.27
CA TYR A 58 -14.91 2.76 1.66
C TYR A 58 -14.67 1.29 1.29
N LYS A 59 -14.87 0.35 2.22
CA LYS A 59 -14.64 -1.10 1.99
C LYS A 59 -15.37 -1.62 0.76
N GLY A 60 -16.64 -1.24 0.59
CA GLY A 60 -17.45 -1.68 -0.56
C GLY A 60 -16.99 -1.16 -1.93
N ARG A 61 -15.98 -0.29 -1.98
CA ARG A 61 -15.48 0.35 -3.21
C ARG A 61 -14.03 0.05 -3.53
N VAL A 62 -13.26 -0.51 -2.60
CA VAL A 62 -11.84 -0.82 -2.86
C VAL A 62 -11.74 -2.06 -3.76
N GLY A 63 -11.29 -1.87 -4.99
CA GLY A 63 -11.09 -2.98 -5.94
C GLY A 63 -9.74 -3.69 -5.80
N LEU A 64 -8.69 -2.97 -5.40
CA LEU A 64 -7.32 -3.51 -5.32
C LEU A 64 -6.46 -2.65 -4.39
N ILE A 65 -5.61 -3.31 -3.59
CA ILE A 65 -4.52 -2.68 -2.85
C ILE A 65 -3.21 -2.96 -3.60
N VAL A 66 -2.44 -1.93 -3.90
CA VAL A 66 -1.12 -2.06 -4.53
C VAL A 66 -0.05 -1.57 -3.57
N ILE A 67 0.93 -2.41 -3.29
CA ILE A 67 2.15 -2.05 -2.56
C ILE A 67 3.28 -1.98 -3.57
N ASP A 68 3.63 -0.75 -3.94
CA ASP A 68 4.77 -0.46 -4.79
C ASP A 68 6.08 -0.50 -3.99
N GLU A 69 7.16 -0.86 -4.68
CA GLU A 69 8.48 -1.11 -4.09
C GLU A 69 8.44 -1.97 -2.83
N ALA A 70 7.70 -3.09 -2.90
CA ALA A 70 7.43 -3.99 -1.76
C ALA A 70 8.69 -4.52 -1.04
N HIS A 71 9.87 -4.39 -1.65
CA HIS A 71 11.14 -4.71 -1.00
C HIS A 71 11.43 -3.81 0.23
N THR A 72 10.87 -2.59 0.25
CA THR A 72 10.98 -1.61 1.36
C THR A 72 10.32 -2.12 2.66
N VAL A 73 9.31 -2.99 2.57
CA VAL A 73 8.66 -3.62 3.73
C VAL A 73 9.68 -4.37 4.59
N VAL A 74 10.65 -5.03 3.96
CA VAL A 74 11.72 -5.75 4.65
C VAL A 74 12.87 -4.82 5.01
N GLN A 75 13.26 -3.91 4.11
CA GLN A 75 14.44 -3.06 4.33
C GLN A 75 14.21 -1.98 5.40
N TRP A 76 13.02 -1.40 5.48
CA TRP A 76 12.74 -0.27 6.36
C TRP A 76 11.82 -0.66 7.53
N GLY A 77 10.98 -1.67 7.33
CA GLY A 77 10.03 -2.16 8.33
C GLY A 77 10.58 -3.25 9.26
N GLN A 78 11.84 -3.68 9.12
CA GLN A 78 12.45 -4.59 10.08
C GLN A 78 13.59 -3.86 10.80
N ALA A 79 13.71 -4.09 12.10
CA ALA A 79 14.98 -3.85 12.78
C ALA A 79 16.02 -4.77 12.10
N GLY A 80 17.18 -4.23 11.75
CA GLY A 80 18.20 -5.01 11.06
C GLY A 80 18.77 -6.07 11.99
N ASP A 81 19.06 -7.26 11.46
CA ASP A 81 19.86 -8.27 12.18
C ASP A 81 21.30 -7.75 12.48
N ASP A 82 21.76 -6.74 11.72
CA ASP A 82 23.14 -6.20 11.72
C ASP A 82 23.23 -4.70 12.10
N ALA A 83 22.12 -4.03 12.38
CA ALA A 83 22.12 -2.64 12.82
C ALA A 83 21.81 -2.65 14.32
N GLY A 84 22.70 -2.12 15.16
CA GLY A 84 22.57 -2.10 16.64
C GLY A 84 21.41 -1.22 17.16
N SER A 85 20.23 -1.37 16.59
CA SER A 85 19.00 -0.63 16.85
C SER A 85 17.84 -1.61 16.81
N ASP A 86 17.20 -1.82 17.94
CA ASP A 86 16.00 -2.66 18.10
C ASP A 86 14.76 -2.09 17.40
N THR A 87 14.89 -0.96 16.69
CA THR A 87 13.79 -0.23 16.11
C THR A 87 13.87 -0.20 14.57
N PRO A 88 12.76 -0.46 13.87
CA PRO A 88 12.70 -0.32 12.42
C PRO A 88 12.90 1.15 12.01
N PHE A 89 13.63 1.39 10.92
CA PHE A 89 13.86 2.73 10.37
C PHE A 89 12.54 3.45 10.01
N ARG A 90 11.55 2.72 9.49
CA ARG A 90 10.18 3.21 9.28
C ARG A 90 9.18 2.15 9.73
N GLU A 91 8.73 2.28 10.97
CA GLU A 91 7.85 1.31 11.64
C GLU A 91 6.60 0.95 10.85
N TRP A 92 5.98 1.92 10.15
CA TRP A 92 4.69 1.74 9.48
C TRP A 92 4.78 0.80 8.27
N PHE A 93 5.97 0.65 7.68
CA PHE A 93 6.19 -0.33 6.61
C PHE A 93 6.02 -1.76 7.13
N SER A 94 6.39 -2.02 8.39
CA SER A 94 6.22 -3.33 9.04
C SER A 94 4.74 -3.68 9.28
N LYS A 95 3.88 -2.66 9.35
CA LYS A 95 2.46 -2.77 9.70
C LYS A 95 1.54 -2.83 8.47
N LEU A 96 2.09 -2.85 7.26
CA LEU A 96 1.29 -2.90 6.03
C LEU A 96 0.40 -4.15 5.91
N GLY A 97 0.76 -5.25 6.60
CA GLY A 97 -0.12 -6.43 6.71
C GLY A 97 -1.49 -6.12 7.35
N GLU A 98 -1.60 -5.09 8.19
CA GLU A 98 -2.86 -4.66 8.81
C GLU A 98 -3.91 -4.24 7.79
N LEU A 99 -3.51 -3.79 6.59
CA LEU A 99 -4.44 -3.42 5.52
C LEU A 99 -5.38 -4.57 5.16
N ARG A 100 -4.94 -5.82 5.31
CA ARG A 100 -5.79 -6.99 5.05
C ARG A 100 -6.86 -7.21 6.11
N CYS A 101 -6.60 -6.80 7.34
CA CYS A 101 -7.60 -6.82 8.41
C CYS A 101 -8.57 -5.64 8.27
N LEU A 102 -8.09 -4.49 7.80
CA LEU A 102 -8.90 -3.28 7.62
C LEU A 102 -9.81 -3.38 6.38
N LEU A 103 -9.33 -4.03 5.32
CA LEU A 103 -10.02 -4.22 4.04
C LEU A 103 -10.13 -5.72 3.70
N PRO A 104 -10.91 -6.49 4.48
CA PRO A 104 -11.05 -7.92 4.26
C PRO A 104 -11.64 -8.20 2.87
N GLY A 105 -11.14 -9.23 2.20
CA GLY A 105 -11.61 -9.63 0.86
C GLY A 105 -11.06 -8.80 -0.31
N THR A 106 -10.40 -7.67 -0.05
CA THR A 106 -9.78 -6.87 -1.11
C THR A 106 -8.48 -7.54 -1.61
N PRO A 107 -8.31 -7.76 -2.92
CA PRO A 107 -7.05 -8.26 -3.47
C PRO A 107 -5.86 -7.36 -3.13
N LEU A 108 -4.69 -7.95 -2.91
CA LEU A 108 -3.45 -7.22 -2.65
C LEU A 108 -2.37 -7.65 -3.66
N LEU A 109 -1.82 -6.66 -4.37
CA LEU A 109 -0.72 -6.80 -5.31
C LEU A 109 0.53 -6.15 -4.71
N ALA A 110 1.60 -6.93 -4.52
CA ALA A 110 2.90 -6.42 -4.12
C ALA A 110 3.85 -6.47 -5.32
N VAL A 111 4.39 -5.32 -5.74
CA VAL A 111 5.29 -5.17 -6.89
C VAL A 111 6.66 -4.66 -6.44
N THR A 112 7.71 -5.21 -7.03
CA THR A 112 9.10 -4.82 -6.75
C THR A 112 10.02 -5.39 -7.84
N ALA A 113 11.02 -4.62 -8.26
CA ALA A 113 12.03 -5.07 -9.22
C ALA A 113 13.21 -5.79 -8.55
N THR A 114 13.54 -5.46 -7.30
CA THR A 114 14.85 -5.75 -6.68
C THR A 114 14.83 -6.86 -5.63
N ALA A 115 13.68 -7.46 -5.33
CA ALA A 115 13.58 -8.48 -4.27
C ALA A 115 14.13 -9.86 -4.68
N SER A 116 15.12 -10.33 -3.94
CA SER A 116 15.63 -11.71 -3.98
C SER A 116 14.58 -12.75 -3.56
N LYS A 117 14.79 -14.04 -3.87
CA LYS A 117 13.88 -15.13 -3.45
C LYS A 117 13.63 -15.15 -1.93
N LYS A 118 14.67 -14.90 -1.13
CA LYS A 118 14.58 -14.82 0.34
C LYS A 118 13.75 -13.62 0.79
N GLN A 119 13.99 -12.43 0.19
CA GLN A 119 13.21 -11.23 0.48
C GLN A 119 11.74 -11.41 0.09
N ARG A 120 11.43 -12.03 -1.06
CA ARG A 120 10.04 -12.31 -1.47
C ARG A 120 9.28 -13.13 -0.44
N LYS A 121 9.90 -14.17 0.13
CA LYS A 121 9.29 -14.96 1.22
C LYS A 121 9.03 -14.10 2.47
N LYS A 122 9.99 -13.25 2.85
CA LYS A 122 9.81 -12.30 3.97
C LYS A 122 8.67 -11.30 3.69
N ILE A 123 8.61 -10.73 2.49
CA ILE A 123 7.52 -9.82 2.06
C ILE A 123 6.17 -10.52 2.15
N GLN A 124 6.06 -11.75 1.62
CA GLN A 124 4.84 -12.54 1.69
C GLN A 124 4.38 -12.75 3.13
N LYS A 125 5.31 -13.10 4.04
CA LYS A 125 4.99 -13.26 5.46
C LYS A 125 4.53 -11.96 6.11
N LEU A 126 5.25 -10.85 5.90
CA LEU A 126 4.94 -9.55 6.51
C LEU A 126 3.63 -8.94 5.99
N LEU A 127 3.29 -9.19 4.73
CA LEU A 127 2.01 -8.79 4.12
C LEU A 127 0.92 -9.86 4.29
N THR A 128 1.18 -10.88 5.11
CA THR A 128 0.27 -11.99 5.44
C THR A 128 -0.19 -12.80 4.21
N MET A 129 0.50 -12.71 3.07
CA MET A 129 0.14 -13.33 1.77
C MET A 129 0.33 -14.85 1.71
N GLU A 130 0.53 -15.51 2.85
CA GLU A 130 0.70 -16.96 2.95
C GLU A 130 -0.57 -17.69 2.48
N GLY A 131 -0.41 -18.76 1.69
CA GLY A 131 -1.53 -19.54 1.14
C GLY A 131 -2.21 -18.94 -0.10
N LEU A 132 -1.84 -17.74 -0.55
CA LEU A 132 -2.29 -17.21 -1.83
C LEU A 132 -1.47 -17.84 -2.96
N GLN A 133 -2.14 -18.38 -3.98
CA GLN A 133 -1.46 -18.82 -5.19
C GLN A 133 -0.69 -17.63 -5.76
N GLN A 134 0.64 -17.77 -5.82
CA GLN A 134 1.48 -16.89 -6.60
C GLN A 134 1.05 -17.11 -8.05
N ARG A 135 0.11 -16.31 -8.53
CA ARG A 135 -0.31 -16.37 -9.92
C ARG A 135 0.88 -15.86 -10.72
N ASP A 136 1.43 -16.71 -11.57
CA ASP A 136 2.31 -16.31 -12.66
C ASP A 136 1.46 -15.55 -13.69
N THR A 137 0.91 -14.41 -13.28
CA THR A 137 0.21 -13.48 -14.14
C THR A 137 1.25 -12.84 -15.05
N ILE A 138 0.88 -12.58 -16.31
CA ILE A 138 1.70 -11.83 -17.26
C ILE A 138 2.20 -10.54 -16.59
N LYS A 139 3.52 -10.45 -16.42
CA LYS A 139 4.19 -9.26 -15.87
C LYS A 139 4.34 -8.25 -17.01
N MET A 140 3.28 -7.56 -17.35
CA MET A 140 3.39 -6.39 -18.22
C MET A 140 3.73 -5.19 -17.34
N LEU A 141 5.04 -4.91 -17.17
CA LEU A 141 5.51 -3.60 -16.76
C LEU A 141 5.51 -2.72 -18.02
N VAL A 142 4.68 -1.68 -18.04
CA VAL A 142 4.83 -0.57 -18.98
C VAL A 142 5.44 0.57 -18.16
N PHE A 143 6.64 1.01 -18.56
CA PHE A 143 7.35 2.16 -17.97
C PHE A 143 6.71 3.47 -18.43
#